data_AF-A0A8X6F0I1-F1
#
_entry.id   AF-A0A8X6F0I1-F1
#
_cell.length_a   1.000
_cell.length_b   1.000
_cell.length_c   1.000
_cell.angle_alpha   90.00
_cell.angle_beta   90.00
_cell.angle_gamma   90.00
#
_symmetry.space_group_name_H-M   'P 1'
#
loop_
_entity.id
_entity.type
_entity.pdbx_description
1 polymer ?
#
loop_
_entity_poly.entity_id
_entity_poly.type
_entity_poly.pdbx_seq_one_letter_code
_entity_poly.pdbx_strand_id
1 'polypeptide(L)'
;MEDPIGSLNMEDAIDLGHDLKNLLTREAWEDPEGPFLRLNAEEQVPVSCYSLGGRVDDPRDARYKIKDEWKVDDDEFVFDAEEKELFYPNSKPGILFAIHSPFEAVDPFEEGIFMKPGYLYRITLQMMQEELLPHPYKTDCLNYTEKWLKADRTGPRSQEMCRHKCIRDVFENCFNCTDIHILYPKKTRICGMNELGKGCGSGKAIESQAQEKILKSCLQSCKDDCSRMKFSYRVQESY
;
A
#
# COMPACT_ATOMS: atom_id res chain seq x y z
N MET A 1 26.26 -5.61 -27.66
CA MET A 1 26.41 -4.79 -26.45
C MET A 1 25.57 -5.51 -25.43
N GLU A 2 26.20 -6.39 -24.66
CA GLU A 2 25.54 -7.19 -23.63
C GLU A 2 25.24 -6.24 -22.46
N ASP A 3 24.00 -6.26 -21.96
CA ASP A 3 23.60 -5.47 -20.79
C ASP A 3 24.52 -5.84 -19.60
N PRO A 4 25.36 -4.91 -19.10
CA PRO A 4 26.35 -5.23 -18.08
C PRO A 4 25.75 -5.27 -16.66
N ILE A 5 24.44 -5.21 -16.54
CA ILE A 5 23.71 -5.47 -15.31
C ILE A 5 22.75 -6.60 -15.66
N GLY A 6 23.19 -7.84 -15.40
CA GLY A 6 22.28 -8.99 -15.44
C GLY A 6 21.03 -8.60 -14.66
N SER A 7 19.86 -8.72 -15.29
CA SER A 7 18.59 -8.18 -14.80
C SER A 7 18.45 -8.44 -13.31
N LEU A 8 18.68 -7.40 -12.48
CA LEU A 8 18.52 -7.50 -11.05
C LEU A 8 17.07 -7.95 -10.85
N ASN A 9 16.88 -9.11 -10.24
CA ASN A 9 15.53 -9.59 -10.03
C ASN A 9 14.90 -8.69 -8.95
N MET A 10 13.57 -8.58 -8.94
CA MET A 10 12.90 -7.68 -7.98
C MET A 10 13.08 -8.13 -6.52
N GLU A 11 13.55 -9.35 -6.27
CA GLU A 11 13.87 -9.87 -4.94
C GLU A 11 15.25 -9.37 -4.48
N ASP A 12 16.23 -9.28 -5.37
CA ASP A 12 17.53 -8.65 -5.12
C ASP A 12 17.37 -7.17 -4.75
N ALA A 13 16.33 -6.49 -5.28
CA ALA A 13 16.02 -5.12 -4.92
C ALA A 13 15.57 -4.96 -3.46
N ILE A 14 15.01 -6.01 -2.84
CA ILE A 14 14.65 -6.00 -1.42
C ILE A 14 15.92 -6.00 -0.57
N ASP A 15 16.91 -6.82 -0.94
CA ASP A 15 18.18 -6.94 -0.22
C ASP A 15 19.05 -5.67 -0.33
N LEU A 16 18.81 -4.84 -1.34
CA LEU A 16 19.44 -3.53 -1.50
C LEU A 16 18.66 -2.39 -0.82
N GLY A 17 17.43 -2.65 -0.37
CA GLY A 17 16.63 -1.66 0.35
C GLY A 17 17.06 -1.52 1.81
N HIS A 18 16.63 -0.44 2.47
CA HIS A 18 16.89 -0.24 3.90
C HIS A 18 16.29 -1.38 4.73
N ASP A 19 17.10 -1.99 5.60
CA ASP A 19 16.60 -2.89 6.66
C ASP A 19 15.74 -2.08 7.63
N LEU A 20 14.56 -2.60 7.95
CA LEU A 20 13.65 -2.02 8.92
C LEU A 20 14.33 -1.69 10.26
N LYS A 21 15.27 -2.53 10.72
CA LYS A 21 15.98 -2.34 11.98
C LYS A 21 16.90 -1.12 11.98
N ASN A 22 17.39 -0.74 10.81
CA ASN A 22 18.20 0.46 10.66
C ASN A 22 17.29 1.68 10.47
N LEU A 23 16.21 1.54 9.70
CA LEU A 23 15.29 2.62 9.41
C LEU A 23 14.52 3.09 10.65
N LEU A 24 13.91 2.18 11.42
CA LEU A 24 13.13 2.49 12.61
C LEU A 24 13.94 2.15 13.86
N THR A 25 14.55 3.16 14.48
CA THR A 25 15.54 2.98 15.55
C THR A 25 14.93 2.82 16.93
N ARG A 26 13.62 3.07 17.08
CA ARG A 26 12.88 2.94 18.34
C ARG A 26 11.73 1.96 18.17
N GLU A 27 11.49 1.13 19.18
CA GLU A 27 10.39 0.16 19.17
C GLU A 27 9.03 0.86 18.96
N ALA A 28 8.30 0.38 17.95
CA ALA A 28 6.92 0.74 17.72
C ALA A 28 5.97 -0.10 18.60
N TRP A 29 4.71 0.30 18.66
CA TRP A 29 3.68 -0.41 19.42
C TRP A 29 3.21 -1.73 18.77
N GLU A 30 3.68 -2.01 17.54
CA GLU A 30 3.52 -3.26 16.79
C GLU A 30 4.72 -3.41 15.85
N ASP A 31 5.06 -4.66 15.51
CA ASP A 31 6.10 -4.94 14.51
C ASP A 31 5.65 -4.42 13.13
N PRO A 32 6.46 -3.61 12.44
CA PRO A 32 6.16 -3.17 11.09
C PRO A 32 6.11 -4.36 10.11
N GLU A 33 5.12 -4.34 9.22
CA GLU A 33 4.98 -5.30 8.13
C GLU A 33 5.69 -4.80 6.87
N GLY A 34 6.22 -5.72 6.08
CA GLY A 34 6.94 -5.42 4.84
C GLY A 34 8.16 -6.33 4.63
N PRO A 35 9.04 -6.00 3.68
CA PRO A 35 8.98 -4.82 2.81
C PRO A 35 7.91 -4.95 1.72
N PHE A 36 7.14 -3.88 1.53
CA PHE A 36 6.25 -3.68 0.39
C PHE A 36 6.98 -2.88 -0.67
N LEU A 37 7.24 -3.50 -1.82
CA LEU A 37 7.89 -2.79 -2.92
C LEU A 37 6.93 -1.79 -3.55
N ARG A 38 7.43 -0.56 -3.76
CA ARG A 38 6.76 0.54 -4.46
C ARG A 38 7.70 1.10 -5.51
N LEU A 39 7.17 1.59 -6.63
CA LEU A 39 8.01 2.17 -7.66
C LEU A 39 8.13 3.68 -7.43
N ASN A 40 9.34 4.17 -7.18
CA ASN A 40 9.60 5.60 -7.30
C ASN A 40 9.55 5.97 -8.79
N ALA A 41 8.47 6.62 -9.24
CA ALA A 41 8.30 6.97 -10.65
C ALA A 41 9.37 7.96 -11.17
N GLU A 42 9.91 8.81 -10.29
CA GLU A 42 10.95 9.80 -10.67
C GLU A 42 12.29 9.12 -10.94
N GLU A 43 12.66 8.15 -10.10
CA GLU A 43 13.94 7.45 -10.18
C GLU A 43 13.85 6.14 -10.99
N GLN A 44 12.63 5.64 -11.23
CA GLN A 44 12.34 4.33 -11.82
C GLN A 44 12.95 3.15 -11.05
N VAL A 45 13.08 3.32 -9.73
CA VAL A 45 13.69 2.33 -8.84
C VAL A 45 12.63 1.80 -7.87
N PRO A 46 12.55 0.48 -7.68
CA PRO A 46 11.73 -0.09 -6.61
C PRO A 46 12.31 0.26 -5.24
N VAL A 47 11.46 0.72 -4.33
CA VAL A 47 11.81 1.10 -2.96
C VAL A 47 11.02 0.25 -1.98
N SER A 48 11.69 -0.19 -0.91
CA SER A 48 11.07 -0.93 0.19
C SER A 48 10.30 0.02 1.11
N CYS A 49 8.99 -0.19 1.21
CA CYS A 49 8.13 0.49 2.17
C CYS A 49 7.71 -0.45 3.30
N TYR A 50 7.45 0.10 4.47
CA TYR A 50 6.99 -0.63 5.65
C TYR A 50 5.70 -0.01 6.17
N SER A 51 4.81 -0.83 6.72
CA SER A 51 3.52 -0.38 7.26
C SER A 51 3.37 -0.79 8.72
N LEU A 52 2.86 0.11 9.53
CA LEU A 52 2.51 -0.13 10.93
C LEU A 52 0.99 -0.19 11.05
N GLY A 53 0.45 -1.26 11.64
CA GLY A 53 -0.99 -1.39 11.86
C GLY A 53 -1.83 -1.70 10.61
N GLY A 54 -1.20 -2.06 9.48
CA GLY A 54 -1.90 -2.48 8.26
C GLY A 54 -2.71 -3.77 8.46
N ARG A 55 -3.92 -3.84 7.89
CA ARG A 55 -4.89 -4.94 7.99
C ARG A 55 -5.63 -5.18 6.66
N VAL A 56 -4.89 -5.09 5.56
CA VAL A 56 -5.47 -5.12 4.20
C VAL A 56 -6.03 -6.51 3.82
N ASP A 57 -5.32 -7.58 4.19
CA ASP A 57 -5.77 -8.97 4.04
C ASP A 57 -5.39 -9.77 5.30
N ASP A 58 -5.71 -9.19 6.47
CA ASP A 58 -5.35 -9.73 7.78
C ASP A 58 -6.60 -10.12 8.59
N PRO A 59 -6.59 -11.26 9.32
CA PRO A 59 -7.74 -11.73 10.11
C PRO A 59 -7.98 -10.95 11.42
N ARG A 60 -7.03 -10.10 11.83
CA ARG A 60 -7.10 -9.29 13.05
C ARG A 60 -7.97 -8.05 12.84
N ASP A 61 -8.49 -7.54 13.94
CA ASP A 61 -9.19 -6.26 13.96
C ASP A 61 -8.20 -5.09 14.04
N ALA A 62 -8.62 -3.94 13.51
CA ALA A 62 -7.84 -2.72 13.62
C ALA A 62 -7.80 -2.22 15.07
N ARG A 63 -6.65 -1.66 15.46
CA ARG A 63 -6.47 -1.04 16.77
C ARG A 63 -6.68 0.46 16.66
N TYR A 64 -7.71 0.97 17.33
CA TYR A 64 -7.92 2.40 17.49
C TYR A 64 -7.71 2.77 18.95
N LYS A 65 -6.70 3.60 19.23
CA LYS A 65 -6.59 4.27 20.51
C LYS A 65 -7.39 5.57 20.43
N ILE A 66 -8.55 5.61 21.07
CA ILE A 66 -9.25 6.87 21.28
C ILE A 66 -8.43 7.63 22.34
N LYS A 67 -7.96 8.85 22.03
CA LYS A 67 -7.29 9.70 23.01
C LYS A 67 -8.24 9.90 24.19
N ASP A 68 -7.82 9.48 25.37
CA ASP A 68 -8.44 9.91 26.62
C ASP A 68 -8.07 11.38 26.82
N GLU A 69 -9.04 12.25 27.12
CA GLU A 69 -8.82 13.71 27.24
C GLU A 69 -7.72 14.07 28.25
N TRP A 70 -7.38 13.14 29.14
CA TRP A 70 -6.48 13.33 30.27
C TRP A 70 -5.11 12.65 30.11
N LYS A 71 -4.90 11.85 29.04
CA LYS A 71 -3.61 11.21 28.74
C LYS A 71 -3.26 11.39 27.27
N VAL A 72 -2.26 12.23 27.04
CA VAL A 72 -1.62 12.38 25.74
C VAL A 72 -0.49 11.36 25.66
N ASP A 73 -0.82 10.11 25.38
CA ASP A 73 0.19 9.16 24.90
C ASP A 73 0.38 9.46 23.40
N ASP A 74 1.33 10.33 23.08
CA ASP A 74 1.77 10.55 21.70
C ASP A 74 2.67 9.36 21.30
N ASP A 75 2.32 8.65 20.21
CA ASP A 75 3.23 7.65 19.65
C ASP A 75 4.43 8.38 19.03
N GLU A 76 5.65 8.00 19.43
CA GLU A 76 6.90 8.63 19.01
C GLU A 76 7.72 7.66 18.16
N PHE A 77 8.03 8.05 16.93
CA PHE A 77 8.86 7.29 16.02
C PHE A 77 10.15 8.06 15.75
N VAL A 78 11.28 7.34 15.78
CA VAL A 78 12.59 7.88 15.43
C VAL A 78 13.12 7.09 14.26
N PHE A 79 13.43 7.79 13.18
CA PHE A 79 13.91 7.18 11.96
C PHE A 79 15.34 7.61 11.65
N ASP A 80 16.13 6.68 11.10
CA ASP A 80 17.42 6.98 10.49
C ASP A 80 17.27 6.89 8.96
N ALA A 81 17.44 8.03 8.28
CA ALA A 81 17.36 8.11 6.82
C ALA A 81 18.71 7.80 6.14
N GLU A 82 19.75 7.44 6.92
CA GLU A 82 21.07 7.05 6.45
C GLU A 82 21.65 8.04 5.40
N GLU A 83 21.70 9.33 5.73
CA GLU A 83 22.06 10.43 4.80
C GLU A 83 23.40 10.23 4.07
N LYS A 84 24.27 9.37 4.59
CA LYS A 84 25.59 9.06 4.04
C LYS A 84 25.57 7.98 2.96
N GLU A 85 24.46 7.26 2.81
CA GLU A 85 24.30 6.14 1.87
C GLU A 85 23.51 6.53 0.62
N LEU A 86 23.41 7.83 0.31
CA LEU A 86 22.76 8.31 -0.90
C LEU A 86 23.52 7.86 -2.15
N PHE A 87 22.87 7.02 -2.95
CA PHE A 87 23.41 6.54 -4.23
C PHE A 87 23.26 7.56 -5.36
N TYR A 88 22.22 8.40 -5.31
CA TYR A 88 21.91 9.36 -6.37
C TYR A 88 22.35 10.78 -5.99
N PRO A 89 23.22 11.44 -6.78
CA PRO A 89 23.74 12.77 -6.43
C PRO A 89 22.68 13.87 -6.26
N ASN A 90 21.48 13.66 -6.83
CA ASN A 90 20.37 14.61 -6.79
C ASN A 90 19.22 14.18 -5.87
N SER A 91 19.29 12.99 -5.24
CA SER A 91 18.27 12.56 -4.29
C SER A 91 18.38 13.36 -3.00
N LYS A 92 17.24 13.76 -2.45
CA LYS A 92 17.19 14.42 -1.13
C LYS A 92 17.11 13.34 -0.05
N PRO A 93 18.00 13.33 0.95
CA PRO A 93 17.85 12.41 2.07
C PRO A 93 16.58 12.74 2.84
N GLY A 94 15.85 11.71 3.24
CA GLY A 94 14.61 11.86 3.96
C GLY A 94 13.73 10.62 3.84
N ILE A 95 12.52 10.73 4.38
CA ILE A 95 11.56 9.64 4.45
C ILE A 95 10.23 10.12 3.90
N LEU A 96 9.58 9.27 3.11
CA LEU A 96 8.18 9.46 2.73
C LEU A 96 7.28 8.75 3.74
N PHE A 97 6.41 9.50 4.38
CA PHE A 97 5.52 9.00 5.43
C PHE A 97 4.06 9.22 5.03
N ALA A 98 3.29 8.14 4.95
CA ALA A 98 1.87 8.18 4.58
C ALA A 98 1.00 7.64 5.72
N ILE A 99 -0.17 8.24 5.90
CA ILE A 99 -1.13 7.88 6.96
C ILE A 99 -2.44 7.55 6.28
N HIS A 100 -2.95 6.36 6.56
CA HIS A 100 -4.12 5.83 5.85
C HIS A 100 -4.96 4.94 6.77
N SER A 101 -6.13 4.52 6.27
CA SER A 101 -6.95 3.52 6.92
C SER A 101 -6.19 2.20 7.05
N PRO A 102 -6.29 1.48 8.18
CA PRO A 102 -5.63 0.18 8.32
C PRO A 102 -6.13 -0.84 7.27
N PHE A 103 -7.31 -0.62 6.69
CA PHE A 103 -7.89 -1.52 5.70
C PHE A 103 -7.53 -1.17 4.26
N GLU A 104 -6.70 -0.15 4.04
CA GLU A 104 -6.25 0.30 2.72
C GLU A 104 -4.72 0.24 2.68
N ALA A 105 -4.15 -0.15 1.55
CA ALA A 105 -2.73 0.07 1.26
C ALA A 105 -2.60 1.34 0.42
N VAL A 106 -1.54 2.11 0.64
CA VAL A 106 -1.24 3.32 -0.12
C VAL A 106 0.18 3.27 -0.69
N ASP A 107 0.44 4.14 -1.65
CA ASP A 107 1.77 4.44 -2.14
C ASP A 107 2.25 5.79 -1.54
N PRO A 108 3.28 5.80 -0.67
CA PRO A 108 3.82 7.03 -0.11
C PRO A 108 4.40 7.99 -1.17
N PHE A 109 4.71 7.55 -2.38
CA PHE A 109 5.13 8.43 -3.47
C PHE A 109 3.96 9.23 -4.07
N GLU A 110 2.71 8.77 -3.91
CA GLU A 110 1.52 9.46 -4.41
C GLU A 110 0.89 10.36 -3.34
N GLU A 111 0.80 9.88 -2.09
CA GLU A 111 0.03 10.56 -1.02
C GLU A 111 0.86 10.88 0.25
N GLY A 112 2.16 10.61 0.24
CA GLY A 112 3.04 10.74 1.40
C GLY A 112 3.57 12.16 1.65
N ILE A 113 3.99 12.38 2.89
CA ILE A 113 4.71 13.58 3.34
C ILE A 113 6.20 13.30 3.29
N PHE A 114 6.97 14.16 2.63
CA PHE A 114 8.43 14.11 2.70
C PHE A 114 8.94 14.73 4.00
N MET A 115 9.66 13.95 4.79
CA MET A 115 10.24 14.32 6.09
C MET A 115 11.76 14.41 5.99
N LYS A 116 12.32 15.56 6.37
CA LYS A 116 13.76 15.82 6.34
C LYS A 116 14.45 15.28 7.61
N PRO A 117 15.68 14.77 7.49
CA PRO A 117 16.49 14.40 8.65
C PRO A 117 16.76 15.61 9.56
N GLY A 118 16.91 15.34 10.86
CA GLY A 118 17.25 16.37 11.86
C GLY A 118 16.09 17.30 12.29
N TYR A 119 14.86 17.03 11.83
CA TYR A 119 13.67 17.78 12.24
C TYR A 119 12.74 16.92 13.10
N LEU A 120 12.06 17.58 14.03
CA LEU A 120 10.94 17.00 14.77
C LEU A 120 9.62 17.35 14.07
N TYR A 121 8.86 16.32 13.70
CA TYR A 121 7.56 16.46 13.07
C TYR A 121 6.44 16.09 14.04
N ARG A 122 5.56 17.05 14.33
CA ARG A 122 4.34 16.79 15.10
C ARG A 122 3.17 16.62 14.15
N ILE A 123 2.66 15.39 14.05
CA ILE A 123 1.52 15.06 13.20
C ILE A 123 0.28 14.90 14.07
N THR A 124 -0.70 15.78 13.88
CA THR A 124 -2.00 15.70 14.55
C THR A 124 -3.02 15.06 13.63
N LEU A 125 -3.60 13.94 14.05
CA LEU A 125 -4.61 13.18 13.30
C LEU A 125 -6.02 13.55 13.72
N GLN A 126 -6.91 13.63 12.74
CA GLN A 126 -8.35 13.69 12.94
C GLN A 126 -8.99 12.57 12.11
N MET A 127 -9.70 11.69 12.79
CA MET A 127 -10.47 10.61 12.16
C MET A 127 -11.89 11.10 11.87
N MET A 128 -12.37 10.85 10.67
CA MET A 128 -13.74 11.11 10.25
C MET A 128 -14.34 9.80 9.72
N GLN A 129 -15.57 9.50 10.11
CA GLN A 129 -16.30 8.35 9.59
C GLN A 129 -17.43 8.85 8.68
N GLU A 130 -17.42 8.37 7.45
CA GLU A 130 -18.48 8.60 6.47
C GLU A 130 -19.37 7.36 6.40
N GLU A 131 -20.67 7.58 6.56
CA GLU A 131 -21.69 6.53 6.52
C GLU A 131 -22.59 6.74 5.31
N LEU A 132 -22.59 5.75 4.41
CA LEU A 132 -23.50 5.65 3.28
C LEU A 132 -24.56 4.59 3.57
N LEU A 133 -25.70 4.71 2.89
CA LEU A 133 -26.81 3.78 3.09
C LEU A 133 -26.81 2.67 2.03
N PRO A 134 -27.02 1.39 2.41
CA PRO A 134 -27.08 0.29 1.45
C PRO A 134 -28.34 0.37 0.59
N HIS A 135 -28.54 -0.58 -0.33
CA HIS A 135 -29.83 -0.73 -1.01
C HIS A 135 -30.99 -0.74 0.02
N PRO A 136 -32.09 0.00 -0.20
CA PRO A 136 -32.59 0.59 -1.46
C PRO A 136 -32.22 2.05 -1.70
N TYR A 137 -31.29 2.63 -0.94
CA TYR A 137 -30.87 4.01 -1.14
C TYR A 137 -29.99 4.16 -2.40
N LYS A 138 -29.95 5.38 -2.96
CA LYS A 138 -29.20 5.67 -4.20
C LYS A 138 -27.71 5.32 -4.09
N THR A 139 -27.15 5.44 -2.89
CA THR A 139 -25.75 5.10 -2.60
C THR A 139 -25.45 3.62 -2.82
N ASP A 140 -26.43 2.72 -2.59
CA ASP A 140 -26.31 1.28 -2.82
C ASP A 140 -24.94 0.71 -2.39
N CYS A 141 -24.47 1.12 -1.21
CA CYS A 141 -23.14 0.78 -0.72
C CYS A 141 -23.02 -0.71 -0.34
N LEU A 142 -21.79 -1.18 -0.18
CA LEU A 142 -21.46 -2.51 0.31
C LEU A 142 -20.75 -2.43 1.67
N ASN A 143 -21.22 -3.21 2.64
CA ASN A 143 -20.52 -3.38 3.92
C ASN A 143 -19.42 -4.44 3.77
N TYR A 144 -18.20 -3.99 3.49
CA TYR A 144 -17.04 -4.88 3.32
C TYR A 144 -16.63 -5.58 4.62
N THR A 145 -16.83 -4.95 5.79
CA THR A 145 -16.55 -5.60 7.07
C THR A 145 -17.48 -6.80 7.30
N GLU A 146 -18.78 -6.65 7.02
CA GLU A 146 -19.71 -7.79 7.08
C GLU A 146 -19.37 -8.88 6.07
N LYS A 147 -18.98 -8.50 4.85
CA LYS A 147 -18.57 -9.46 3.81
C LYS A 147 -17.33 -10.25 4.23
N TRP A 148 -16.35 -9.57 4.80
CA TRP A 148 -15.13 -10.17 5.35
C TRP A 148 -15.45 -11.12 6.52
N LEU A 149 -16.31 -10.72 7.46
CA LEU A 149 -16.75 -11.57 8.57
C LEU A 149 -17.44 -12.86 8.07
N LYS A 150 -18.30 -12.74 7.03
CA LYS A 150 -19.00 -13.89 6.42
C LYS A 150 -18.07 -14.80 5.61
N ALA A 151 -16.93 -14.29 5.16
CA ALA A 151 -15.93 -15.02 4.39
C ALA A 151 -14.78 -15.53 5.28
N ASP A 152 -15.08 -15.92 6.52
CA ASP A 152 -14.11 -16.40 7.51
C ASP A 152 -12.91 -15.48 7.69
N ARG A 153 -13.17 -14.16 7.70
CA ARG A 153 -12.17 -13.10 7.87
C ARG A 153 -11.09 -13.08 6.78
N THR A 154 -11.51 -13.31 5.53
CA THR A 154 -10.63 -13.23 4.36
C THR A 154 -11.12 -12.20 3.34
N GLY A 155 -10.17 -11.61 2.60
CA GLY A 155 -10.47 -10.69 1.52
C GLY A 155 -10.54 -9.21 1.94
N PRO A 156 -10.91 -8.33 1.00
CA PRO A 156 -10.76 -6.89 1.15
C PRO A 156 -11.82 -6.31 2.09
N ARG A 157 -11.38 -5.37 2.93
CA ARG A 157 -12.22 -4.67 3.91
C ARG A 157 -12.59 -3.24 3.50
N SER A 158 -12.20 -2.83 2.30
CA SER A 158 -12.57 -1.54 1.68
C SER A 158 -12.83 -1.69 0.19
N GLN A 159 -13.49 -0.69 -0.39
CA GLN A 159 -13.71 -0.60 -1.84
C GLN A 159 -12.38 -0.56 -2.61
N GLU A 160 -11.43 0.28 -2.19
CA GLU A 160 -10.16 0.42 -2.90
C GLU A 160 -9.39 -0.90 -2.93
N MET A 161 -9.36 -1.63 -1.81
CA MET A 161 -8.71 -2.94 -1.77
C MET A 161 -9.48 -4.01 -2.55
N CYS A 162 -10.80 -3.89 -2.68
CA CYS A 162 -11.58 -4.72 -3.60
C CYS A 162 -11.13 -4.52 -5.05
N ARG A 163 -10.94 -3.26 -5.47
CA ARG A 163 -10.50 -2.93 -6.83
C ARG A 163 -9.08 -3.44 -7.08
N HIS A 164 -8.14 -3.20 -6.18
CA HIS A 164 -6.78 -3.72 -6.33
C HIS A 164 -6.74 -5.24 -6.32
N LYS A 165 -7.57 -5.92 -5.50
CA LYS A 165 -7.70 -7.37 -5.55
C LYS A 165 -8.23 -7.87 -6.89
N CYS A 166 -9.24 -7.21 -7.47
CA CYS A 166 -9.75 -7.56 -8.81
C CYS A 166 -8.65 -7.47 -9.87
N ILE A 167 -7.88 -6.38 -9.86
CA ILE A 167 -6.77 -6.17 -10.78
C ILE A 167 -5.72 -7.26 -10.56
N ARG A 168 -5.30 -7.48 -9.30
CA ARG A 168 -4.36 -8.54 -8.92
C ARG A 168 -4.79 -9.90 -9.45
N ASP A 169 -6.02 -10.33 -9.18
CA ASP A 169 -6.47 -11.68 -9.52
C ASP A 169 -6.48 -11.89 -11.04
N VAL A 170 -6.90 -10.90 -11.82
CA VAL A 170 -6.85 -10.98 -13.30
C VAL A 170 -5.41 -10.98 -13.79
N PHE A 171 -4.57 -10.14 -13.20
CA PHE A 171 -3.18 -9.95 -13.57
C PHE A 171 -2.33 -11.19 -13.26
N GLU A 172 -2.46 -11.76 -12.06
CA GLU A 172 -1.77 -12.98 -11.65
C GLU A 172 -2.24 -14.19 -12.46
N ASN A 173 -3.54 -14.30 -12.77
CA ASN A 173 -4.04 -15.34 -13.66
C ASN A 173 -3.49 -15.22 -15.09
N CYS A 174 -3.12 -14.01 -15.50
CA CYS A 174 -2.62 -13.70 -16.81
C CYS A 174 -1.11 -13.96 -16.96
N PHE A 175 -0.32 -13.39 -16.05
CA PHE A 175 1.14 -13.36 -16.14
C PHE A 175 1.82 -14.33 -15.16
N ASN A 176 1.07 -14.92 -14.22
CA ASN A 176 1.60 -15.72 -13.11
C ASN A 176 2.64 -14.97 -12.25
N CYS A 177 2.50 -13.64 -12.21
CA CYS A 177 3.26 -12.70 -11.40
C CYS A 177 2.38 -11.47 -11.12
N THR A 178 2.76 -10.63 -10.15
CA THR A 178 2.04 -9.41 -9.78
C THR A 178 2.78 -8.16 -10.28
N ASP A 179 2.04 -7.17 -10.76
CA ASP A 179 2.59 -5.84 -11.07
C ASP A 179 2.92 -5.08 -9.77
N ILE A 180 4.03 -4.33 -9.77
CA ILE A 180 4.50 -3.58 -8.59
C ILE A 180 3.54 -2.46 -8.16
N HIS A 181 2.71 -1.95 -9.08
CA HIS A 181 1.72 -0.90 -8.82
C HIS A 181 0.44 -1.44 -8.14
N ILE A 182 0.29 -2.76 -8.01
CA ILE A 182 -0.87 -3.35 -7.35
C ILE A 182 -0.62 -3.39 -5.84
N LEU A 183 -1.38 -2.56 -5.11
CA LEU A 183 -1.19 -2.35 -3.68
C LEU A 183 -1.75 -3.48 -2.79
N TYR A 184 -2.65 -4.32 -3.32
CA TYR A 184 -3.22 -5.43 -2.56
C TYR A 184 -2.18 -6.56 -2.39
N PRO A 185 -2.09 -7.23 -1.21
CA PRO A 185 -1.07 -8.23 -0.93
C PRO A 185 -0.91 -9.25 -2.06
N LYS A 186 0.31 -9.45 -2.54
CA LYS A 186 0.62 -10.37 -3.65
C LYS A 186 0.54 -11.83 -3.21
N LYS A 187 0.16 -12.73 -4.13
CA LYS A 187 0.28 -14.20 -3.93
C LYS A 187 1.45 -14.80 -4.69
N THR A 188 1.93 -14.07 -5.69
CA THR A 188 2.99 -14.50 -6.61
C THR A 188 4.19 -13.55 -6.53
N ARG A 189 5.27 -13.87 -7.23
CA ARG A 189 6.43 -12.97 -7.36
C ARG A 189 6.06 -11.72 -8.17
N ILE A 190 6.89 -10.69 -8.08
CA ILE A 190 6.71 -9.49 -8.91
C ILE A 190 7.17 -9.78 -10.34
N CYS A 191 6.47 -9.22 -11.32
CA CYS A 191 6.84 -9.36 -12.73
C CYS A 191 8.12 -8.61 -13.07
N GLY A 192 8.96 -9.22 -13.92
CA GLY A 192 10.04 -8.49 -14.58
C GLY A 192 9.51 -7.59 -15.70
N MET A 193 10.25 -6.54 -16.04
CA MET A 193 9.89 -5.59 -17.12
C MET A 193 9.58 -6.30 -18.46
N ASN A 194 10.31 -7.38 -18.75
CA ASN A 194 10.15 -8.16 -19.98
C ASN A 194 8.87 -9.00 -20.04
N GLU A 195 8.19 -9.21 -18.91
CA GLU A 195 6.95 -9.99 -18.81
C GLU A 195 5.74 -9.11 -19.04
N LEU A 196 5.76 -7.88 -18.52
CA LEU A 196 4.71 -6.87 -18.70
C LEU A 196 4.48 -6.52 -20.18
N GLY A 197 5.55 -6.52 -20.98
CA GLY A 197 5.47 -6.25 -22.42
C GLY A 197 4.91 -7.42 -23.25
N LYS A 198 4.83 -8.63 -22.69
CA LYS A 198 4.31 -9.82 -23.37
C LYS A 198 2.83 -9.92 -23.06
N GLY A 199 2.00 -9.17 -23.78
CA GLY A 199 0.56 -9.07 -23.55
C GLY A 199 -0.13 -10.40 -23.23
N CYS A 200 -1.23 -10.33 -22.48
CA CYS A 200 -1.83 -11.52 -21.91
C CYS A 200 -2.24 -12.56 -22.94
N GLY A 201 -1.72 -13.79 -22.80
CA GLY A 201 -1.96 -14.86 -23.75
C GLY A 201 -1.09 -14.69 -24.99
N SER A 202 -0.13 -15.58 -25.18
CA SER A 202 0.74 -15.62 -26.35
C SER A 202 -0.09 -16.02 -27.60
N GLY A 203 -0.89 -15.11 -28.15
CA GLY A 203 -1.37 -15.17 -29.53
C GLY A 203 -2.88 -15.23 -29.81
N LYS A 204 -3.81 -14.94 -28.89
CA LYS A 204 -5.25 -14.87 -29.25
C LYS A 204 -5.99 -13.71 -28.60
N ALA A 205 -6.48 -12.77 -29.41
CA ALA A 205 -7.35 -11.65 -29.04
C ALA A 205 -8.67 -12.03 -28.32
N ILE A 206 -8.98 -13.33 -28.23
CA ILE A 206 -10.16 -13.87 -27.52
C ILE A 206 -9.90 -13.92 -26.00
N GLU A 207 -8.66 -14.14 -25.57
CA GLU A 207 -8.29 -14.17 -24.14
C GLU A 207 -8.28 -12.76 -23.54
N SER A 208 -7.84 -11.75 -24.30
CA SER A 208 -7.84 -10.36 -23.84
C SER A 208 -9.25 -9.78 -23.62
N GLN A 209 -10.20 -10.06 -24.52
CA GLN A 209 -11.59 -9.61 -24.34
C GLN A 209 -12.29 -10.31 -23.16
N ALA A 210 -12.02 -11.60 -22.96
CA ALA A 210 -12.56 -12.34 -21.82
C ALA A 210 -12.06 -11.77 -20.50
N GLN A 211 -10.76 -11.47 -20.40
CA GLN A 211 -10.16 -10.87 -19.21
C GLN A 211 -10.64 -9.45 -18.95
N GLU A 212 -10.79 -8.63 -19.99
CA GLU A 212 -11.37 -7.29 -19.86
C GLU A 212 -12.80 -7.37 -19.30
N LYS A 213 -13.61 -8.32 -19.78
CA LYS A 213 -14.96 -8.54 -19.28
C LYS A 213 -14.96 -9.00 -17.81
N ILE A 214 -14.06 -9.92 -17.44
CA ILE A 214 -13.90 -10.38 -16.05
C ILE A 214 -13.51 -9.21 -15.14
N LEU A 215 -12.51 -8.42 -15.55
CA LEU A 215 -12.04 -7.26 -14.78
C LEU A 215 -13.16 -6.24 -14.61
N LYS A 216 -13.85 -5.85 -15.70
CA LYS A 216 -14.99 -4.92 -15.65
C LYS A 216 -16.08 -5.43 -14.72
N SER A 217 -16.45 -6.71 -14.82
CA SER A 217 -17.46 -7.31 -13.95
C SER A 217 -17.02 -7.29 -12.48
N CYS A 218 -15.74 -7.54 -12.20
CA CYS A 218 -15.20 -7.53 -10.85
C CYS A 218 -15.22 -6.11 -10.26
N LEU A 219 -14.71 -5.12 -11.01
CA LEU A 219 -14.70 -3.72 -10.61
C LEU A 219 -16.11 -3.17 -10.37
N GLN A 220 -17.09 -3.55 -11.20
CA GLN A 220 -18.49 -3.17 -11.00
C GLN A 220 -19.11 -3.78 -9.73
N SER A 221 -18.58 -4.90 -9.25
CA SER A 221 -19.03 -5.51 -7.99
C SER A 221 -18.44 -4.84 -6.74
N CYS A 222 -17.36 -4.07 -6.91
CA CYS A 222 -16.74 -3.28 -5.84
C CYS A 222 -17.49 -1.95 -5.66
N LYS A 223 -18.67 -2.02 -5.02
CA LYS A 223 -19.48 -0.85 -4.69
C LYS A 223 -18.81 0.02 -3.62
N ASP A 224 -19.33 1.23 -3.43
CA ASP A 224 -18.85 2.16 -2.40
C ASP A 224 -18.95 1.56 -1.00
N ASP A 225 -18.02 1.92 -0.12
CA ASP A 225 -18.03 1.48 1.28
C ASP A 225 -19.25 2.06 2.02
N CYS A 226 -19.99 1.22 2.73
CA CYS A 226 -21.06 1.73 3.59
C CYS A 226 -20.53 2.54 4.78
N SER A 227 -19.38 2.14 5.30
CA SER A 227 -18.71 2.85 6.39
C SER A 227 -17.24 3.00 6.02
N ARG A 228 -16.81 4.24 5.81
CA ARG A 228 -15.44 4.58 5.40
C ARG A 228 -14.81 5.51 6.43
N MET A 229 -13.61 5.13 6.90
CA MET A 229 -12.79 6.02 7.72
C MET A 229 -11.89 6.84 6.82
N LYS A 230 -11.89 8.15 7.05
CA LYS A 230 -11.01 9.12 6.42
C LYS A 230 -10.15 9.75 7.50
N PHE A 231 -8.86 9.87 7.22
CA PHE A 231 -7.91 10.52 8.11
C PHE A 231 -7.54 11.85 7.49
N SER A 232 -7.76 12.93 8.22
CA SER A 232 -7.12 14.21 7.94
C SER A 232 -6.00 14.42 8.94
N TYR A 233 -4.94 15.11 8.51
CA TYR A 233 -3.80 15.36 9.37
C TYR A 233 -3.27 16.77 9.20
N ARG A 234 -2.62 17.27 10.26
CA ARG A 234 -1.85 18.51 10.25
C ARG A 234 -0.42 18.20 10.66
N VAL A 235 0.52 18.61 9.83
CA VAL A 235 1.95 18.45 10.07
C VAL A 235 2.53 19.77 10.56
N GLN A 236 3.30 19.72 11.64
CA GLN A 236 4.10 20.84 12.13
C GLN A 236 5.57 20.41 12.17
N GLU A 237 6.43 21.12 11.45
CA GLU A 237 7.88 20.91 11.42
C GLU A 237 8.54 21.85 12.43
N SER A 238 9.47 21.32 13.23
CA SER A 238 10.27 22.07 14.21
C SER A 238 11.72 21.56 14.25
N TYR A 239 12.63 22.43 14.67
CA TYR A 239 14.08 22.18 14.76
C TYR A 239 14.51 22.14 16.23
#